data_AF-A0A958HEP5-F1
#
_entry.id   AF-A0A958HEP5-F1
#
_cell.length_a   1.000
_cell.length_b   1.000
_cell.length_c   1.000
_cell.angle_alpha   90.00
_cell.angle_beta   90.00
_cell.angle_gamma   90.00
#
_symmetry.space_group_name_H-M   'P 1'
#
loop_
_entity.id
_entity.type
_entity.pdbx_description
1 polymer ?
#
loop_
_entity_poly.entity_id
_entity_poly.type
_entity_poly.pdbx_seq_one_letter_code
_entity_poly.pdbx_strand_id
1 'polypeptide(L)'
;MRNPIDGVVEFFSPRSALRRRAARMALAHYEAAEPTRLRRFQRDRTSQNALVQKSAVAIRTQVRHMARNHDLARGALRSLVNNVAGANGIGIEPQPRNPDGTINQEYAKELGEAFRDWCMKPEVTQQFTFARLQRAMVRSWIRDGEVFGQFIEGVRGDLQHGTRVPLSLEC
;
A
#
# COMPACT_ATOMS: atom_id res chain seq x y z
N MET A 1 27.14 -28.70 -9.77
CA MET A 1 27.00 -30.05 -10.37
C MET A 1 28.38 -30.55 -10.81
N ARG A 2 28.71 -31.82 -10.55
CA ARG A 2 30.03 -32.41 -10.87
C ARG A 2 30.12 -32.65 -12.37
N ASN A 3 31.06 -32.00 -13.07
CA ASN A 3 31.26 -32.23 -14.51
C ASN A 3 31.99 -33.58 -14.69
N PRO A 4 31.45 -34.51 -15.50
CA PRO A 4 32.05 -35.83 -15.71
C PRO A 4 33.50 -35.78 -16.24
N ILE A 5 33.85 -34.75 -17.02
CA ILE A 5 35.21 -34.57 -17.55
C ILE A 5 36.22 -34.27 -16.44
N ASP A 6 35.82 -33.55 -15.39
CA ASP A 6 36.73 -33.26 -14.27
C ASP A 6 37.02 -34.51 -13.45
N GLY A 7 36.07 -35.46 -13.36
CA GLY A 7 36.28 -36.73 -12.66
C GLY A 7 37.30 -37.63 -13.37
N VAL A 8 37.29 -37.65 -14.70
CA VAL A 8 38.29 -38.38 -15.50
C VAL A 8 39.68 -37.75 -15.33
N VAL A 9 39.78 -36.41 -15.41
CA VAL A 9 41.05 -35.72 -15.22
C VAL A 9 41.57 -35.85 -13.78
N GLU A 10 40.68 -35.91 -12.78
CA GLU A 10 41.05 -36.11 -11.37
C GLU A 10 41.67 -37.48 -11.12
N PHE A 11 41.16 -38.53 -11.78
CA PHE A 11 41.69 -39.89 -11.68
C PHE A 11 43.11 -40.02 -12.26
N PHE A 12 43.36 -39.41 -13.43
CA PHE A 12 44.66 -39.53 -14.10
C PHE A 12 45.68 -38.44 -13.72
N SER A 13 45.23 -37.25 -13.32
CA SER A 13 46.09 -36.11 -12.99
C SER A 13 45.44 -35.17 -11.96
N PRO A 14 45.55 -35.50 -10.66
CA PRO A 14 44.86 -34.76 -9.60
C PRO A 14 45.27 -33.28 -9.52
N ARG A 15 46.54 -32.95 -9.80
CA ARG A 15 47.03 -31.56 -9.83
C ARG A 15 46.41 -30.74 -10.95
N SER A 16 46.21 -31.33 -12.13
CA SER A 16 45.60 -30.67 -13.28
C SER A 16 44.10 -30.48 -13.09
N ALA A 17 43.43 -31.47 -12.49
CA ALA A 17 42.02 -31.37 -12.11
C ALA A 17 41.78 -30.25 -11.09
N LEU A 18 42.62 -30.13 -10.07
CA LEU A 18 42.53 -29.06 -9.08
C LEU A 18 42.69 -27.68 -9.71
N ARG A 19 43.70 -27.49 -10.58
CA ARG A 19 43.91 -26.23 -11.31
C ARG A 19 42.74 -25.89 -12.21
N ARG A 20 42.20 -26.87 -12.92
CA ARG A 20 41.03 -26.69 -13.79
C ARG A 20 39.79 -26.32 -12.99
N ARG A 21 39.56 -26.94 -11.84
CA ARG A 21 38.45 -26.63 -10.94
C ARG A 21 38.58 -25.23 -10.33
N ALA A 22 39.79 -24.83 -9.94
CA ALA A 22 40.08 -23.47 -9.45
C ALA A 22 39.83 -22.41 -10.54
N ALA A 23 40.33 -22.64 -11.76
CA ALA A 23 40.09 -21.75 -12.89
C ALA A 23 38.60 -21.67 -13.25
N ARG A 24 37.85 -22.78 -13.17
CA ARG A 24 36.41 -22.77 -13.42
C ARG A 24 35.61 -22.10 -12.32
N MET A 25 36.02 -22.22 -11.05
CA MET A 25 35.44 -21.43 -9.95
C MET A 25 35.67 -19.94 -10.21
N ALA A 26 36.90 -19.56 -10.56
CA ALA A 26 37.25 -18.18 -10.92
C ALA A 26 36.40 -17.63 -12.08
N LEU A 27 36.18 -18.42 -13.14
CA LEU A 27 35.37 -18.03 -14.30
C LEU A 27 33.86 -18.08 -14.05
N ALA A 28 33.40 -18.91 -13.11
CA ALA A 28 32.00 -19.00 -12.72
C ALA A 28 31.59 -17.95 -11.68
N HIS A 29 32.53 -17.13 -11.18
CA HIS A 29 32.24 -16.05 -10.27
C HIS A 29 31.52 -14.92 -11.02
N TYR A 30 30.21 -14.83 -10.79
CA TYR A 30 29.41 -13.70 -11.23
C TYR A 30 29.68 -12.52 -10.29
N GLU A 31 30.46 -11.54 -10.75
CA GLU A 31 30.92 -10.37 -9.97
C GLU A 31 29.76 -9.62 -9.28
N ALA A 32 28.55 -9.64 -9.86
CA ALA A 32 27.38 -9.00 -9.26
C ALA A 32 26.77 -9.77 -8.07
N ALA A 33 27.19 -11.01 -7.80
CA ALA A 33 26.80 -11.77 -6.61
C ALA A 33 27.84 -11.68 -5.47
N GLU A 34 28.96 -10.98 -5.67
CA GLU A 34 30.05 -10.93 -4.71
C GLU A 34 29.95 -9.69 -3.80
N PRO A 35 29.76 -9.87 -2.47
CA PRO A 35 29.80 -8.75 -1.54
C PRO A 35 31.18 -8.11 -1.54
N THR A 36 31.24 -6.81 -1.80
CA THR A 36 32.47 -6.01 -1.64
C THR A 36 32.23 -4.88 -0.65
N ARG A 37 33.30 -4.16 -0.25
CA ARG A 37 33.16 -2.96 0.60
C ARG A 37 32.21 -1.93 -0.01
N LEU A 38 32.18 -1.84 -1.35
CA LEU A 38 31.33 -0.95 -2.12
C LEU A 38 29.97 -1.60 -2.47
N ARG A 39 29.84 -2.93 -2.44
CA ARG A 39 28.58 -3.70 -2.58
C ARG A 39 28.28 -4.51 -1.33
N ARG A 40 27.67 -3.87 -0.33
CA ARG A 40 27.14 -4.56 0.85
C ARG A 40 25.76 -5.14 0.54
N PHE A 41 25.65 -6.45 0.48
CA PHE A 41 24.35 -7.12 0.42
C PHE A 41 23.73 -7.16 1.82
N GLN A 42 22.62 -6.45 2.03
CA GLN A 42 21.79 -6.64 3.21
C GLN A 42 21.10 -8.00 3.11
N ARG A 43 21.47 -8.91 4.02
CA ARG A 43 20.87 -10.24 4.12
C ARG A 43 19.85 -10.24 5.25
N ASP A 44 18.74 -9.54 5.04
CA ASP A 44 17.60 -9.71 5.94
C ASP A 44 16.74 -10.85 5.41
N ARG A 45 16.63 -11.93 6.19
CA ARG A 45 15.80 -13.11 5.86
C ARG A 45 14.43 -13.05 6.54
N THR A 46 14.17 -11.96 7.24
CA THR A 46 12.92 -11.74 7.96
C THR A 46 11.81 -11.42 6.97
N SER A 47 10.58 -11.88 7.23
CA SER A 47 9.44 -11.49 6.41
C SER A 47 9.19 -9.98 6.56
N GLN A 48 8.73 -9.34 5.49
CA GLN A 48 8.41 -7.90 5.49
C GLN A 48 7.43 -7.55 6.61
N ASN A 49 6.43 -8.42 6.85
CA ASN A 49 5.45 -8.25 7.91
C ASN A 49 6.10 -8.24 9.30
N ALA A 50 7.06 -9.12 9.58
CA ALA A 50 7.75 -9.15 10.87
C ALA A 50 8.64 -7.91 11.08
N LEU A 51 9.23 -7.35 10.02
CA LEU A 51 9.97 -6.08 10.08
C LEU A 51 9.06 -4.89 10.36
N VAL A 52 7.92 -4.80 9.65
CA VAL A 52 6.91 -3.76 9.88
C VAL A 52 6.36 -3.86 11.30
N GLN A 53 5.99 -5.05 11.77
CA GLN A 53 5.45 -5.24 13.11
C GLN A 53 6.43 -4.76 14.21
N LYS A 54 7.73 -5.00 14.04
CA LYS A 54 8.76 -4.59 15.01
C LYS A 54 9.00 -3.08 15.03
N SER A 55 8.92 -2.40 13.88
CA SER A 55 9.39 -1.02 13.71
C SER A 55 8.27 0.02 13.54
N ALA A 56 7.05 -0.40 13.18
CA ALA A 56 5.95 0.50 12.81
C ALA A 56 5.59 1.50 13.91
N VAL A 57 5.59 1.11 15.19
CA VAL A 57 5.24 2.02 16.29
C VAL A 57 6.27 3.15 16.42
N ALA A 58 7.56 2.81 16.36
CA ALA A 58 8.64 3.79 16.46
C ALA A 58 8.63 4.76 15.28
N ILE A 59 8.49 4.24 14.05
CA ILE A 59 8.43 5.05 12.84
C ILE A 59 7.21 5.97 12.86
N ARG A 60 6.01 5.44 13.17
CA ARG A 60 4.79 6.28 13.27
C ARG A 60 4.92 7.40 14.29
N THR A 61 5.57 7.13 15.42
CA THR A 61 5.82 8.15 16.45
C THR A 61 6.71 9.27 15.93
N GLN A 62 7.80 8.92 15.23
CA GLN A 62 8.68 9.89 14.58
C GLN A 62 7.96 10.68 13.48
N VAL A 63 7.17 10.01 12.63
CA VAL A 63 6.42 10.68 11.56
C VAL A 63 5.37 11.63 12.14
N ARG A 64 4.66 11.26 13.22
CA ARG A 64 3.73 12.15 13.92
C ARG A 64 4.42 13.33 14.59
N HIS A 65 5.65 13.16 15.09
CA HIS A 65 6.47 14.25 15.58
C HIS A 65 6.86 15.20 14.43
N MET A 66 7.38 14.67 13.32
CA MET A 66 7.73 15.45 12.13
C MET A 66 6.53 16.19 11.53
N ALA A 67 5.37 15.53 11.41
CA ALA A 67 4.15 16.14 10.88
C ALA A 67 3.65 17.34 11.72
N ARG A 68 3.94 17.34 13.03
CA ARG A 68 3.60 18.45 13.93
C ARG A 68 4.64 19.55 13.93
N ASN A 69 5.92 19.20 13.96
CA ASN A 69 7.00 20.14 14.30
C ASN A 69 7.81 20.59 13.08
N HIS A 70 7.80 19.84 11.98
CA HIS A 70 8.58 20.15 10.78
C HIS A 70 7.67 20.71 9.67
N ASP A 71 7.99 21.93 9.24
CA ASP A 71 7.31 22.67 8.17
C ASP A 71 7.31 21.93 6.82
N LEU A 72 8.46 21.39 6.36
CA LEU A 72 8.57 20.61 5.12
C LEU A 72 7.69 19.36 5.17
N ALA A 73 7.71 18.61 6.29
CA ALA A 73 6.87 17.43 6.44
C ALA A 73 5.37 17.80 6.40
N ARG A 74 5.00 18.91 7.05
CA ARG A 74 3.62 19.43 7.03
C ARG A 74 3.21 19.87 5.62
N GLY A 75 4.09 20.54 4.89
CA GLY A 75 3.89 20.96 3.50
C GLY A 75 3.73 19.77 2.56
N ALA A 76 4.63 18.79 2.64
CA ALA A 76 4.57 17.55 1.87
C ALA A 76 3.26 16.80 2.11
N LEU A 77 2.87 16.59 3.38
CA LEU A 77 1.59 15.95 3.71
C LEU A 77 0.39 16.71 3.13
N ARG A 78 0.41 18.05 3.19
CA ARG A 78 -0.68 18.87 2.64
C ARG A 78 -0.77 18.73 1.12
N SER A 79 0.38 18.81 0.43
CA SER A 79 0.44 18.67 -1.02
C SER A 79 -0.03 17.30 -1.47
N LEU A 80 0.40 16.22 -0.81
CA LEU A 80 -0.04 14.87 -1.14
C LEU A 80 -1.54 14.69 -0.90
N VAL A 81 -2.09 15.15 0.23
CA VAL A 81 -3.54 15.07 0.48
C VAL A 81 -4.34 15.85 -0.56
N ASN A 82 -3.86 17.04 -0.95
CA ASN A 82 -4.51 17.84 -1.98
C ASN A 82 -4.47 17.17 -3.36
N ASN A 83 -3.36 16.53 -3.72
CA ASN A 83 -3.21 15.85 -5.00
C ASN A 83 -3.99 14.53 -5.09
N VAL A 84 -4.13 13.81 -3.97
CA VAL A 84 -4.83 12.52 -3.92
C VAL A 84 -6.34 12.69 -3.78
N ALA A 85 -6.79 13.47 -2.79
CA ALA A 85 -8.22 13.62 -2.50
C ALA A 85 -8.86 14.82 -3.19
N GLY A 86 -8.08 15.82 -3.62
CA GLY A 86 -8.62 17.07 -4.16
C GLY A 86 -9.30 17.95 -3.10
N ALA A 87 -9.82 19.10 -3.55
CA ALA A 87 -10.56 20.03 -2.69
C ALA A 87 -11.98 19.53 -2.38
N ASN A 88 -12.63 18.92 -3.38
CA ASN A 88 -14.02 18.48 -3.30
C ASN A 88 -14.15 16.97 -3.00
N GLY A 89 -13.04 16.31 -2.66
CA GLY A 89 -13.01 14.85 -2.60
C GLY A 89 -12.92 14.21 -3.98
N ILE A 90 -12.82 12.89 -3.97
CA ILE A 90 -12.88 12.05 -5.16
C ILE A 90 -14.34 12.01 -5.64
N GLY A 91 -14.61 12.59 -6.79
CA GLY A 91 -15.91 12.52 -7.45
C GLY A 91 -16.19 11.12 -7.97
N ILE A 92 -17.38 10.60 -7.66
CA ILE A 92 -17.85 9.30 -8.15
C ILE A 92 -19.12 9.55 -8.96
N GLU A 93 -19.09 9.13 -10.22
CA GLU A 93 -20.26 9.16 -11.10
C GLU A 93 -20.69 7.71 -11.35
N PRO A 94 -21.81 7.25 -10.77
CA PRO A 94 -22.26 5.88 -10.94
C PRO A 94 -22.72 5.62 -12.38
N GLN A 95 -22.23 4.54 -12.98
CA GLN A 95 -22.62 4.09 -14.33
C GLN A 95 -23.14 2.65 -14.30
N PRO A 96 -24.30 2.40 -13.67
CA PRO A 96 -24.91 1.08 -13.67
C PRO A 96 -25.27 0.64 -15.09
N ARG A 97 -25.05 -0.64 -15.37
CA ARG A 97 -25.35 -1.25 -16.67
C ARG A 97 -26.53 -2.20 -16.55
N ASN A 98 -27.40 -2.14 -17.56
CA ASN A 98 -28.47 -3.11 -17.76
C ASN A 98 -27.89 -4.47 -18.18
N PRO A 99 -28.68 -5.55 -18.13
CA PRO A 99 -28.26 -6.87 -18.61
C PRO A 99 -27.81 -6.89 -20.09
N ASP A 100 -28.28 -5.94 -20.88
CA ASP A 100 -27.91 -5.74 -22.29
C ASP A 100 -26.60 -4.95 -22.49
N GLY A 101 -25.97 -4.48 -21.40
CA GLY A 101 -24.73 -3.72 -21.42
C GLY A 101 -24.89 -2.20 -21.63
N THR A 102 -26.11 -1.71 -21.84
CA THR A 102 -26.40 -0.26 -21.95
C THR A 102 -26.38 0.41 -20.57
N ILE A 103 -26.08 1.71 -20.53
CA ILE A 103 -26.12 2.49 -19.28
C ILE A 103 -27.58 2.78 -18.93
N ASN A 104 -27.98 2.39 -17.71
CA ASN A 104 -29.30 2.74 -17.19
C ASN A 104 -29.26 4.17 -16.65
N GLN A 105 -29.67 5.15 -17.47
CA GLN A 105 -29.60 6.57 -17.11
C GLN A 105 -30.53 6.95 -15.96
N GLU A 106 -31.71 6.34 -15.88
CA GLU A 106 -32.69 6.61 -14.83
C GLU A 106 -32.14 6.15 -13.48
N TYR A 107 -31.67 4.90 -13.42
CA TYR A 107 -31.07 4.36 -12.20
C TYR A 107 -29.74 5.04 -11.85
N ALA A 108 -28.93 5.43 -12.84
CA ALA A 108 -27.71 6.22 -12.60
C ALA A 108 -28.03 7.56 -11.91
N LYS A 109 -29.10 8.24 -12.37
CA LYS A 109 -29.55 9.50 -11.79
C LYS A 109 -30.00 9.32 -10.35
N GLU A 110 -30.86 8.33 -10.08
CA GLU A 110 -31.33 8.03 -8.73
C GLU A 110 -30.17 7.69 -7.78
N LEU A 111 -29.24 6.84 -8.23
CA LEU A 111 -28.06 6.46 -7.46
C LEU A 111 -27.14 7.65 -7.21
N GLY A 112 -26.98 8.53 -8.20
CA GLY A 112 -26.20 9.75 -8.07
C GLY A 112 -26.82 10.75 -7.09
N GLU A 113 -28.15 10.86 -7.04
CA GLU A 113 -28.87 11.69 -6.05
C GLU A 113 -28.74 11.12 -4.64
N ALA A 114 -28.93 9.81 -4.48
CA ALA A 114 -28.76 9.12 -3.20
C ALA A 114 -27.31 9.22 -2.69
N PHE A 115 -26.33 9.07 -3.58
CA PHE A 115 -24.92 9.20 -3.25
C PHE A 115 -24.55 10.64 -2.84
N ARG A 116 -25.10 11.65 -3.53
CA ARG A 116 -24.91 13.06 -3.16
C ARG A 116 -25.50 13.39 -1.79
N ASP A 117 -26.70 12.88 -1.47
CA ASP A 117 -27.29 12.99 -0.14
C ASP A 117 -26.40 12.31 0.91
N TRP A 118 -25.99 11.07 0.65
CA TRP A 118 -25.08 10.31 1.52
C TRP A 118 -23.77 11.05 1.81
N CYS A 119 -23.19 11.69 0.79
CA CYS A 119 -21.94 12.45 0.92
C CYS A 119 -22.02 13.62 1.91
N MET A 120 -23.21 14.09 2.29
CA MET A 120 -23.35 15.18 3.24
C MET A 120 -23.03 14.75 4.68
N LYS A 121 -23.43 13.53 5.07
CA LYS A 121 -23.25 12.96 6.41
C LYS A 121 -22.98 11.45 6.35
N PRO A 122 -21.86 11.02 5.73
CA PRO A 122 -21.55 9.61 5.50
C PRO A 122 -21.07 8.87 6.75
N GLU A 123 -20.66 9.56 7.82
CA GLU A 123 -20.08 8.92 9.01
C GLU A 123 -20.99 9.00 10.23
N VAL A 124 -20.80 8.06 11.16
CA VAL A 124 -21.69 7.80 12.30
C VAL A 124 -21.91 9.04 13.17
N THR A 125 -20.91 9.90 13.36
CA THR A 125 -21.04 11.12 14.16
C THR A 125 -21.70 12.27 13.39
N GLN A 126 -21.85 12.13 12.07
CA GLN A 126 -22.49 13.08 11.16
C GLN A 126 -21.85 14.47 11.14
N GLN A 127 -20.58 14.59 11.53
CA GLN A 127 -19.83 15.85 11.63
C GLN A 127 -19.06 16.18 10.35
N PHE A 128 -18.69 15.17 9.57
CA PHE A 128 -17.92 15.35 8.35
C PHE A 128 -18.75 15.09 7.11
N THR A 129 -18.57 15.94 6.09
CA THR A 129 -18.93 15.59 4.72
C THR A 129 -17.94 14.56 4.17
N PHE A 130 -18.31 13.84 3.13
CA PHE A 130 -17.48 12.80 2.53
C PHE A 130 -16.13 13.33 2.04
N ALA A 131 -16.10 14.51 1.42
CA ALA A 131 -14.86 15.15 1.01
C ALA A 131 -13.91 15.41 2.19
N ARG A 132 -14.46 15.87 3.33
CA ARG A 132 -13.68 16.12 4.54
C ARG A 132 -13.19 14.82 5.16
N LEU A 133 -14.04 13.80 5.18
CA LEU A 133 -13.70 12.46 5.66
C LEU A 133 -12.58 11.83 4.83
N GLN A 134 -12.70 11.83 3.50
CA GLN A 134 -11.66 11.34 2.58
C GLN A 134 -10.32 12.03 2.82
N ARG A 135 -10.31 13.36 2.97
CA ARG A 135 -9.08 14.10 3.25
C ARG A 135 -8.46 13.73 4.60
N ALA A 136 -9.29 13.48 5.62
CA ALA A 136 -8.82 13.03 6.93
C ALA A 136 -8.24 11.60 6.88
N MET A 137 -8.91 10.69 6.16
CA MET A 137 -8.46 9.32 5.95
C MET A 137 -7.15 9.28 5.16
N VAL A 138 -7.08 9.97 4.02
CA VAL A 138 -5.85 10.07 3.20
C VAL A 138 -4.70 10.68 4.01
N ARG A 139 -4.96 11.71 4.80
CA ARG A 139 -3.94 12.31 5.67
C ARG A 139 -3.41 11.31 6.69
N SER A 140 -4.30 10.52 7.31
CA SER A 140 -3.92 9.51 8.30
C SER A 140 -3.18 8.35 7.65
N TRP A 141 -3.64 7.88 6.49
CA TRP A 141 -2.99 6.84 5.70
C TRP A 141 -1.57 7.23 5.29
N ILE A 142 -1.36 8.42 4.72
CA ILE A 142 -0.02 8.85 4.29
C ILE A 142 0.92 9.04 5.50
N ARG A 143 0.40 9.52 6.64
CA ARG A 143 1.20 9.74 7.85
C ARG A 143 1.54 8.43 8.58
N ASP A 144 0.55 7.56 8.77
CA ASP A 144 0.65 6.40 9.64
C ASP A 144 0.85 5.08 8.87
N GLY A 145 0.69 5.09 7.54
CA GLY A 145 0.81 3.93 6.66
C GLY A 145 -0.48 3.12 6.50
N GLU A 146 -1.46 3.34 7.37
CA GLU A 146 -2.73 2.62 7.38
C GLU A 146 -3.86 3.50 7.95
N VAL A 147 -5.08 3.18 7.57
CA VAL A 147 -6.32 3.72 8.14
C VAL A 147 -7.35 2.60 8.10
N PHE A 148 -8.16 2.49 9.14
CA PHE A 148 -9.26 1.54 9.22
C PHE A 148 -10.57 2.30 9.16
N GLY A 149 -11.56 1.65 8.57
CA GLY A 149 -12.94 2.12 8.56
C GLY A 149 -13.85 0.93 8.52
N GLN A 150 -14.98 1.01 9.21
CA GLN A 150 -16.01 0.00 9.24
C GLN A 150 -17.24 0.53 8.50
N PHE A 151 -17.79 -0.31 7.62
CA PHE A 151 -19.08 -0.07 6.99
C PHE A 151 -20.18 -0.56 7.93
N ILE A 152 -21.15 0.32 8.20
CA ILE A 152 -22.36 0.01 8.95
C ILE A 152 -23.52 0.14 7.99
N GLU A 153 -24.09 -1.00 7.63
CA GLU A 153 -25.14 -1.13 6.63
C GLU A 153 -26.47 -1.52 7.25
N GLY A 154 -27.55 -1.06 6.64
CA GLY A 154 -28.92 -1.45 6.96
C GLY A 154 -29.55 -0.64 8.08
N VAL A 155 -30.87 -0.69 8.17
CA VAL A 155 -31.64 0.02 9.20
C VAL A 155 -31.47 -0.72 10.52
N ARG A 156 -30.98 -0.02 11.55
CA ARG A 156 -30.78 -0.56 12.88
C ARG A 156 -31.42 0.34 13.94
N GLY A 157 -31.85 -0.25 15.06
CA GLY A 157 -32.45 0.51 16.16
C GLY A 157 -31.43 1.29 17.00
N ASP A 158 -30.15 0.94 16.92
CA ASP A 158 -29.05 1.52 17.70
C ASP A 158 -28.32 2.67 16.99
N LEU A 159 -28.60 2.90 15.70
CA LEU A 159 -27.93 3.93 14.90
C LEU A 159 -28.93 4.66 14.00
N GLN A 160 -28.94 5.99 14.11
CA GLN A 160 -29.60 6.85 13.14
C GLN A 160 -28.60 7.31 12.08
N HIS A 161 -28.79 6.85 10.84
CA HIS A 161 -28.02 7.35 9.70
C HIS A 161 -28.33 8.82 9.42
N GLY A 162 -27.31 9.59 9.01
CA GLY A 162 -27.46 11.03 8.77
C GLY A 162 -28.14 11.39 7.45
N THR A 163 -28.49 10.41 6.62
CA THR A 163 -28.96 10.57 5.23
C THR A 163 -30.02 9.51 4.89
N ARG A 164 -30.65 9.60 3.72
CA ARG A 164 -31.69 8.63 3.32
C ARG A 164 -31.15 7.22 3.06
N VAL A 165 -29.85 7.10 2.78
CA VAL A 165 -29.19 5.82 2.55
C VAL A 165 -28.81 5.23 3.91
N PRO A 166 -29.27 4.01 4.26
CA PRO A 166 -28.94 3.35 5.52
C PRO A 166 -27.52 2.76 5.45
N LEU A 167 -26.54 3.64 5.33
CA LEU A 167 -25.12 3.34 5.21
C LEU A 167 -24.34 4.42 5.98
N SER A 168 -23.45 4.00 6.88
CA SER A 168 -22.52 4.90 7.54
C SER A 168 -21.13 4.30 7.66
N LEU A 169 -20.13 5.18 7.72
CA LEU A 169 -18.74 4.85 7.97
C LEU A 169 -18.38 5.15 9.43
N GLU A 170 -17.72 4.21 10.08
CA GLU A 170 -17.07 4.40 11.37
C GLU A 170 -15.55 4.40 11.15
N CYS A 171 -14.88 5.50 11.48
CA CYS A 171 -13.49 5.77 11.08
C CYS A 171 -12.65 6.24 12.28
#